data_AF-A0ABD3X6K9-F1
#
_entry.id   AF-A0ABD3X6K9-F1
#
_cell.length_a   1.000
_cell.length_b   1.000
_cell.length_c   1.000
_cell.angle_alpha   90.00
_cell.angle_beta   90.00
_cell.angle_gamma   90.00
#
_symmetry.space_group_name_H-M   'P 1'
#
loop_
_entity.id
_entity.type
_entity.pdbx_description
1 polymer ?
#
loop_
_entity_poly.entity_id
_entity_poly.type
_entity_poly.pdbx_seq_one_letter_code
_entity_poly.pdbx_strand_id
1 'polypeptide(L)'
;MAGPYIVQPTAKLIGTVDGYRDWESGLFGCCTDCKSLLMTYCCLPCAICSISSRTGECMCMPWFVPGGLIALRARIRTLGGIKGSICSDCMALSFCGLCAICQMQRELDNMGL
;
A
#
# COMPACT_ATOMS: atom_id res chain seq x y z
N MET A 1 35.66 -42.97 6.41
CA MET A 1 36.09 -41.55 6.44
C MET A 1 35.11 -40.76 5.58
N ALA A 2 33.99 -40.31 6.16
CA ALA A 2 33.04 -39.43 5.48
C ALA A 2 33.42 -37.99 5.86
N GLY A 3 33.87 -37.21 4.87
CA GLY A 3 34.27 -35.82 5.10
C GLY A 3 33.08 -34.94 5.49
N PRO A 4 33.32 -33.79 6.14
CA PRO A 4 32.26 -32.85 6.47
C PRO A 4 31.69 -32.25 5.19
N TYR A 5 30.39 -32.42 4.99
CA TYR A 5 29.65 -31.74 3.93
C TYR A 5 29.52 -30.26 4.29
N ILE A 6 30.11 -29.38 3.47
CA ILE A 6 29.90 -27.94 3.58
C ILE A 6 28.54 -27.64 2.94
N VAL A 7 27.55 -27.28 3.75
CA VAL A 7 26.27 -26.75 3.23
C VAL A 7 26.56 -25.37 2.65
N GLN A 8 26.44 -25.22 1.33
CA GLN A 8 26.50 -23.92 0.66
C GLN A 8 25.31 -23.06 1.13
N PRO A 9 25.50 -21.77 1.49
CA PRO A 9 24.39 -20.87 1.68
C PRO A 9 23.72 -20.67 0.31
N THR A 10 22.52 -21.22 0.12
CA THR A 10 21.71 -20.91 -1.04
C THR A 10 21.49 -19.40 -1.03
N ALA A 11 22.03 -18.70 -2.03
CA ALA A 11 21.70 -17.30 -2.24
C ALA A 11 20.18 -17.21 -2.36
N LYS A 12 19.51 -16.60 -1.37
CA LYS A 12 18.09 -16.29 -1.47
C LYS A 12 17.95 -15.43 -2.73
N LEU A 13 17.29 -15.97 -3.74
CA LEU A 13 16.90 -15.26 -4.94
C LEU A 13 16.28 -13.91 -4.52
N ILE A 14 16.57 -12.85 -5.24
CA ILE A 14 15.74 -11.64 -5.25
C ILE A 14 14.36 -12.12 -5.75
N GLY A 15 13.53 -12.61 -4.83
CA GLY A 15 12.18 -13.02 -5.11
C GLY A 15 11.39 -11.76 -5.49
N THR A 16 10.58 -11.88 -6.53
CA THR A 16 9.50 -10.92 -6.78
C THR A 16 8.71 -10.77 -5.49
N VAL A 17 8.39 -9.53 -5.10
CA VAL A 17 7.45 -9.26 -3.99
C VAL A 17 6.05 -9.58 -4.49
N ASP A 18 5.80 -10.86 -4.79
CA ASP A 18 4.51 -11.33 -5.25
C ASP A 18 3.61 -11.47 -4.02
N GLY A 19 2.73 -10.49 -3.84
CA GLY A 19 1.63 -10.63 -2.89
C GLY A 19 0.79 -11.87 -3.20
N TYR A 20 0.14 -12.44 -2.18
CA TYR A 20 -0.63 -13.67 -2.28
C TYR A 20 -2.14 -13.44 -2.35
N ARG A 21 -2.62 -12.23 -2.07
CA ARG A 21 -4.06 -11.87 -2.08
C ARG A 21 -4.36 -10.59 -2.87
N ASP A 22 -5.63 -10.36 -3.17
CA ASP A 22 -6.13 -9.10 -3.73
C ASP A 22 -6.46 -8.08 -2.64
N TRP A 23 -6.75 -6.84 -3.04
CA TRP A 23 -7.36 -5.83 -2.15
C TRP A 23 -8.71 -6.32 -1.64
N GLU A 24 -9.02 -6.07 -0.36
CA GLU A 24 -10.30 -6.50 0.24
C GLU A 24 -11.49 -5.76 -0.37
N SER A 25 -11.30 -4.51 -0.78
CA SER A 25 -12.32 -3.70 -1.44
C SER A 25 -11.87 -3.24 -2.81
N GLY A 26 -12.82 -3.14 -3.74
CA GLY A 26 -12.59 -2.48 -5.03
C GLY A 26 -12.28 -0.99 -4.87
N LEU A 27 -11.64 -0.41 -5.89
CA LEU A 27 -11.22 0.99 -5.90
C LEU A 27 -12.38 1.95 -5.60
N PHE A 28 -13.55 1.71 -6.21
CA PHE A 28 -14.76 2.52 -6.07
C PHE A 28 -15.67 2.11 -4.91
N GLY A 29 -15.22 1.26 -3.98
CA GLY A 29 -16.05 0.88 -2.84
C GLY A 29 -16.44 2.07 -1.94
N CYS A 30 -15.72 3.19 -2.02
CA CYS A 30 -16.06 4.45 -1.34
C CYS A 30 -17.34 5.13 -1.86
N CYS A 31 -17.83 4.77 -3.05
CA CYS A 31 -19.09 5.30 -3.58
C CYS A 31 -20.31 4.75 -2.84
N THR A 32 -20.15 3.64 -2.11
CA THR A 32 -21.16 3.09 -1.21
C THR A 32 -21.13 3.76 0.17
N ASP A 33 -19.96 4.27 0.58
CA ASP A 33 -19.72 4.97 1.85
C ASP A 33 -19.40 6.45 1.62
N CYS A 34 -20.39 7.21 1.14
CA CYS A 34 -20.24 8.63 0.80
C CYS A 34 -19.65 9.48 1.93
N LYS A 35 -19.85 9.08 3.20
CA LYS A 35 -19.29 9.78 4.36
C LYS A 35 -17.76 9.72 4.40
N SER A 36 -17.18 8.56 4.12
CA SER A 36 -15.72 8.38 4.06
C SER A 36 -15.15 9.17 2.89
N LEU A 37 -15.83 9.14 1.74
CA LEU A 37 -15.45 9.96 0.57
C LEU A 37 -15.47 11.47 0.89
N LEU A 38 -16.53 11.96 1.55
CA LEU A 38 -16.66 13.37 1.93
C LEU A 38 -15.60 13.79 2.95
N MET A 39 -15.25 12.91 3.90
CA MET A 39 -14.25 13.20 4.91
C MET A 39 -12.83 13.25 4.32
N THR A 40 -12.51 12.32 3.42
CA THR A 40 -11.25 12.34 2.65
C THR A 40 -11.20 13.53 1.69
N TYR A 41 -12.32 13.94 1.11
CA TYR A 41 -12.39 15.13 0.26
C TYR A 41 -12.24 16.43 1.08
N CYS A 42 -12.90 16.51 2.24
CA CYS A 42 -12.88 17.68 3.11
C CYS A 42 -11.50 17.94 3.73
N CYS A 43 -10.74 16.89 4.08
CA CYS A 43 -9.34 17.04 4.47
C CYS A 43 -8.45 15.92 3.91
N LEU A 44 -8.17 15.99 2.60
CA LEU A 44 -7.22 15.13 1.93
C LEU A 44 -5.82 15.10 2.58
N PRO A 45 -5.23 16.25 2.98
CA PRO A 45 -3.95 16.23 3.70
C PRO A 45 -4.00 15.47 5.01
N CYS A 46 -5.06 15.62 5.79
CA CYS A 46 -5.23 14.87 7.02
C CYS A 46 -5.31 13.35 6.76
N ALA A 47 -6.07 12.94 5.74
CA ALA A 47 -6.24 11.54 5.39
C ALA A 47 -4.91 10.88 4.97
N ILE A 48 -4.13 11.56 4.13
CA ILE A 48 -2.81 11.08 3.70
C ILE A 48 -1.83 11.04 4.87
N CYS A 49 -1.78 12.07 5.72
CA CYS A 49 -0.93 12.08 6.91
C CYS A 49 -1.31 10.95 7.89
N SER A 50 -2.61 10.67 8.04
CA SER A 50 -3.10 9.56 8.85
C SER A 50 -2.60 8.21 8.31
N ILE A 51 -2.72 7.98 7.00
CA ILE A 51 -2.18 6.77 6.35
C ILE A 51 -0.66 6.69 6.58
N SER A 52 0.09 7.75 6.31
CA SER A 52 1.55 7.77 6.51
C SER A 52 1.92 7.40 7.95
N SER A 53 1.27 8.01 8.93
CA SER A 53 1.49 7.71 10.35
C SER A 53 1.21 6.24 10.68
N ARG A 54 0.12 5.67 10.18
CA ARG A 54 -0.27 4.26 10.42
C ARG A 54 0.67 3.27 9.74
N THR A 55 1.25 3.64 8.59
CA THR A 55 2.27 2.83 7.90
C THR A 55 3.68 3.01 8.48
N GLY A 56 3.88 3.91 9.44
CA GLY A 56 5.19 4.25 10.01
C GLY A 56 6.08 5.09 9.10
N GLU A 57 5.49 5.82 8.16
CA GLU A 57 6.18 6.72 7.23
C GLU A 57 6.06 8.18 7.68
N CYS A 58 6.99 9.02 7.23
CA CYS A 58 6.93 10.46 7.52
C CYS A 58 5.68 11.08 6.87
N MET A 59 4.89 11.85 7.63
CA MET A 59 3.67 12.53 7.17
C MET A 59 3.91 13.49 5.99
N CYS A 60 5.13 14.03 5.89
CA CYS A 60 5.53 14.93 4.82
C CYS A 60 5.89 14.17 3.52
N MET A 61 6.23 12.89 3.62
CA MET A 61 6.74 12.07 2.51
C MET A 61 5.81 12.13 1.27
N PRO A 62 4.48 11.97 1.39
CA PRO A 62 3.59 11.98 0.23
C PRO A 62 3.52 13.32 -0.50
N TRP A 63 3.89 14.42 0.16
CA TRP A 63 3.77 15.79 -0.34
C TRP A 63 5.04 16.31 -0.98
N PHE A 64 6.20 15.96 -0.41
CA PHE A 64 7.49 16.49 -0.85
C PHE A 64 8.29 15.49 -1.69
N VAL A 65 7.89 14.21 -1.73
CA VAL A 65 8.54 13.19 -2.56
C VAL A 65 7.72 12.96 -3.82
N PRO A 66 8.29 13.13 -5.02
CA PRO A 66 7.65 12.73 -6.27
C PRO A 66 7.27 11.25 -6.22
N GLY A 67 5.99 10.95 -6.42
CA GLY A 67 5.49 9.57 -6.30
C GLY A 67 5.36 9.07 -4.86
N GLY A 68 5.45 9.92 -3.84
CA GLY A 68 5.33 9.53 -2.44
C GLY A 68 3.99 8.82 -2.12
N LEU A 69 2.90 9.26 -2.74
CA LEU A 69 1.60 8.59 -2.61
C LEU A 69 1.57 7.19 -3.27
N ILE A 70 2.28 7.01 -4.40
CA ILE A 70 2.45 5.71 -5.06
C ILE A 70 3.29 4.80 -4.15
N ALA A 71 4.37 5.31 -3.58
CA ALA A 71 5.21 4.58 -2.63
C ALA A 71 4.43 4.17 -1.38
N LEU A 72 3.58 5.05 -0.85
CA LEU A 72 2.72 4.76 0.29
C LEU A 72 1.74 3.63 -0.02
N ARG A 73 1.10 3.69 -1.20
CA ARG A 73 0.20 2.62 -1.67
C ARG A 73 0.94 1.29 -1.86
N ALA A 74 2.13 1.32 -2.45
CA ALA A 74 2.97 0.14 -2.60
C ALA A 74 3.40 -0.44 -1.24
N ARG A 75 3.71 0.41 -0.25
CA ARG A 75 4.01 -0.03 1.11
C ARG A 75 2.82 -0.73 1.76
N ILE A 76 1.62 -0.18 1.65
CA ILE A 76 0.40 -0.84 2.16
C ILE A 76 0.22 -2.21 1.51
N ARG A 77 0.45 -2.32 0.20
CA ARG A 77 0.38 -3.61 -0.50
C ARG A 77 1.40 -4.61 0.02
N THR A 78 2.64 -4.17 0.27
CA THR A 78 3.67 -5.02 0.86
C THR A 78 3.31 -5.46 2.27
N LEU A 79 2.79 -4.55 3.11
CA LEU A 79 2.34 -4.85 4.47
C LEU A 79 1.17 -5.85 4.48
N GLY A 80 0.24 -5.70 3.55
CA GLY A 80 -0.92 -6.57 3.42
C GLY A 80 -0.70 -7.87 2.65
N GLY A 81 0.44 -8.05 1.98
CA GLY A 81 0.68 -9.17 1.06
C GLY A 81 -0.21 -9.12 -0.20
N ILE A 82 -0.50 -7.92 -0.72
CA ILE A 82 -1.42 -7.68 -1.84
C ILE A 82 -0.66 -7.75 -3.18
N LYS A 83 -1.13 -8.56 -4.14
CA LYS A 83 -0.50 -8.74 -5.46
C LYS A 83 -0.72 -7.56 -6.40
N GLY A 84 0.23 -7.33 -7.32
CA GLY A 84 0.21 -6.19 -8.26
C GLY A 84 1.55 -5.45 -8.35
N SER A 85 1.55 -4.29 -9.03
CA SER A 85 2.78 -3.56 -9.38
C SER A 85 2.67 -2.05 -9.14
N ILE A 86 3.83 -1.38 -9.09
CA ILE A 86 3.90 0.09 -9.00
C ILE A 86 3.15 0.75 -10.16
N CYS A 87 3.16 0.14 -11.35
CA CYS A 87 2.39 0.63 -12.50
C CYS A 87 0.88 0.57 -12.22
N SER A 88 0.39 -0.52 -11.64
CA SER A 88 -1.03 -0.62 -11.25
C SER A 88 -1.40 0.39 -10.15
N ASP A 89 -0.48 0.70 -9.25
CA ASP A 89 -0.68 1.72 -8.20
C ASP A 89 -0.71 3.14 -8.77
N CYS A 90 0.17 3.43 -9.72
CA CYS A 90 0.15 4.68 -10.47
C CYS A 90 -1.19 4.85 -11.20
N MET A 91 -1.63 3.84 -11.95
CA MET A 91 -2.91 3.89 -12.66
C MET A 91 -4.09 4.09 -11.71
N ALA A 92 -4.13 3.40 -10.57
CA ALA A 92 -5.20 3.57 -9.58
C ALA A 92 -5.27 5.01 -9.05
N LEU A 93 -4.11 5.62 -8.78
CA LEU A 93 -4.02 7.01 -8.31
C LEU A 93 -4.33 8.03 -9.42
N SER A 94 -3.93 7.77 -10.66
CA SER A 94 -4.24 8.62 -11.82
C SER A 94 -5.72 8.60 -12.20
N PHE A 95 -6.40 7.46 -12.04
CA PHE A 95 -7.81 7.31 -12.42
C PHE A 95 -8.75 7.93 -11.38
N CYS A 96 -8.56 7.59 -10.09
CA CYS A 96 -9.27 8.23 -8.98
C CYS A 96 -8.41 8.21 -7.71
N GLY A 97 -7.62 9.26 -7.51
CA GLY A 97 -6.78 9.41 -6.31
C GLY A 97 -7.57 9.38 -5.00
N LEU A 98 -8.76 10.02 -4.96
CA LEU A 98 -9.63 10.01 -3.78
C LEU A 98 -10.08 8.60 -3.41
N CYS A 99 -10.56 7.85 -4.40
CA CYS A 99 -11.03 6.48 -4.24
C CYS A 99 -9.87 5.57 -3.80
N ALA A 100 -8.69 5.75 -4.39
CA ALA A 100 -7.47 5.04 -4.01
C ALA A 100 -7.07 5.32 -2.55
N ILE A 101 -7.13 6.57 -2.09
CA ILE A 101 -6.86 6.94 -0.69
C ILE A 101 -7.91 6.31 0.24
N CYS A 102 -9.20 6.38 -0.10
CA CYS A 102 -10.26 5.75 0.67
C CYS A 102 -10.09 4.21 0.73
N GLN A 103 -9.67 3.59 -0.37
CA GLN A 103 -9.34 2.16 -0.41
C GLN A 103 -8.16 1.86 0.53
N MET A 104 -7.11 2.68 0.51
CA MET A 104 -5.95 2.53 1.40
C MET A 104 -6.33 2.67 2.89
N GLN A 105 -7.20 3.63 3.26
CA GLN A 105 -7.67 3.77 4.64
C GLN A 105 -8.43 2.54 5.11
N ARG A 106 -9.41 2.08 4.31
CA ARG A 106 -10.20 0.88 4.64
C ARG A 106 -9.33 -0.37 4.73
N GLU A 107 -8.33 -0.48 3.86
CA GLU A 107 -7.41 -1.60 3.92
C GLU A 107 -6.59 -1.59 5.22
N LEU A 108 -6.08 -0.43 5.64
CA LEU A 108 -5.40 -0.31 6.94
C LEU A 108 -6.34 -0.63 8.11
N ASP A 109 -7.60 -0.23 8.03
CA ASP A 109 -8.61 -0.55 9.05
C ASP A 109 -8.84 -2.07 9.13
N ASN A 110 -8.91 -2.74 7.96
CA ASN A 110 -9.02 -4.20 7.89
C ASN A 110 -7.76 -4.92 8.40
N MET A 111 -6.58 -4.29 8.30
CA MET A 111 -5.34 -4.80 8.87
C MET A 111 -5.23 -4.55 10.39
N GLY A 112 -6.10 -3.72 10.98
CA GLY A 112 -6.03 -3.34 12.39
C GLY A 112 -4.89 -2.38 12.74
N LEU A 113 -4.42 -1.61 11.76
CA LEU A 113 -3.39 -0.57 11.92
C LEU A 113 -3.99 0.81 12.23
#